data_AF-A0AAU7PK74-F1
#
_entry.id   AF-A0AAU7PK74-F1
#
_cell.length_a   1.000
_cell.length_b   1.000
_cell.length_c   1.000
_cell.angle_alpha   90.00
_cell.angle_beta   90.00
_cell.angle_gamma   90.00
#
_symmetry.space_group_name_H-M   'P 1'
#
loop_
_entity.id
_entity.type
_entity.pdbx_description
1 polymer ?
#
loop_
_entity_poly.entity_id
_entity_poly.type
_entity_poly.pdbx_seq_one_letter_code
_entity_poly.pdbx_strand_id
1 'polypeptide(L)'
;MSTGIQTANKGNRQLHELFYFLAVSMVTVPKSGKPNQPIFYVYFQRKISEGKTKSQALVCIMHRLVNIVYGMMKNMTEYRPFVIENKAAEE
;
A
#
# COMPACT_ATOMS: atom_id res chain seq x y z
N MET A 1 -19.94 -19.31 32.82
CA MET A 1 -19.59 -19.96 31.54
C MET A 1 -18.64 -19.03 30.79
N SER A 2 -17.33 -19.26 30.92
CA SER A 2 -16.33 -18.51 30.14
C SER A 2 -16.22 -19.19 28.78
N THR A 3 -16.88 -18.64 27.77
CA THR A 3 -16.79 -19.15 26.40
C THR A 3 -15.46 -18.69 25.81
N GLY A 4 -14.58 -19.67 25.61
CA GLY A 4 -13.24 -19.47 25.08
C GLY A 4 -13.26 -18.74 23.73
N ILE A 5 -12.57 -17.60 23.67
CA ILE A 5 -12.24 -16.94 22.41
C ILE A 5 -11.13 -17.77 21.76
N GLN A 6 -11.50 -18.59 20.78
CA GLN A 6 -10.54 -19.15 19.83
C GLN A 6 -10.01 -18.00 18.97
N THR A 7 -8.89 -17.39 19.36
CA THR A 7 -8.16 -16.46 18.50
C THR A 7 -7.45 -17.25 17.40
N ALA A 8 -8.22 -17.67 16.39
CA ALA A 8 -7.63 -18.15 15.14
C ALA A 8 -6.55 -17.15 14.69
N ASN A 9 -5.36 -17.64 14.37
CA ASN A 9 -4.14 -16.91 13.95
C ASN A 9 -4.41 -15.80 12.91
N LYS A 10 -4.97 -14.65 13.31
CA LYS A 10 -5.36 -13.55 12.42
C LYS A 10 -4.46 -12.32 12.56
N GLY A 11 -3.41 -12.39 13.38
CA GLY A 11 -2.48 -11.29 13.62
C GLY A 11 -3.14 -10.06 14.27
N ASN A 12 -2.46 -8.91 14.19
CA ASN A 12 -2.97 -7.64 14.72
C ASN A 12 -3.95 -6.97 13.72
N ARG A 13 -5.24 -6.97 14.06
CA ARG A 13 -6.31 -6.41 13.21
C ARG A 13 -6.24 -4.89 13.07
N GLN A 14 -5.86 -4.17 14.13
CA GLN A 14 -5.73 -2.71 14.09
C GLN A 14 -4.60 -2.29 13.14
N LEU A 15 -3.48 -3.02 13.17
CA LEU A 15 -2.38 -2.79 12.25
C LEU A 15 -2.79 -3.03 10.79
N HIS A 16 -3.52 -4.12 10.54
CA HIS A 16 -4.04 -4.43 9.21
C HIS A 16 -4.95 -3.31 8.68
N GLU A 17 -5.87 -2.84 9.52
CA GLU A 17 -6.80 -1.76 9.19
C GLU A 17 -6.07 -0.44 8.90
N LEU A 18 -5.05 -0.08 9.69
CA LEU A 18 -4.23 1.09 9.44
C LEU A 18 -3.55 1.04 8.06
N PHE A 19 -2.93 -0.09 7.72
CA PHE A 19 -2.30 -0.25 6.41
C PHE A 19 -3.32 -0.26 5.27
N TYR A 20 -4.53 -0.78 5.51
CA TYR A 20 -5.61 -0.76 4.54
C TYR A 20 -6.05 0.67 4.22
N PHE A 21 -6.32 1.50 5.24
CA PHE A 21 -6.68 2.90 5.04
C PHE A 21 -5.56 3.67 4.34
N LEU A 22 -4.31 3.44 4.75
CA LEU A 22 -3.15 4.03 4.09
C LEU A 22 -3.08 3.64 2.60
N ALA A 23 -3.24 2.35 2.28
CA ALA A 23 -3.23 1.86 0.90
C ALA A 23 -4.34 2.50 0.05
N VAL A 24 -5.55 2.64 0.60
CA VAL A 24 -6.65 3.35 -0.06
C VAL A 24 -6.24 4.80 -0.34
N SER A 25 -5.77 5.53 0.67
CA SER A 25 -5.35 6.92 0.52
C SER A 25 -4.25 7.11 -0.53
N MET A 26 -3.33 6.16 -0.69
CA MET A 26 -2.26 6.21 -1.70
C MET A 26 -2.79 6.13 -3.14
N VAL A 27 -3.83 5.33 -3.37
CA VAL A 27 -4.39 5.08 -4.72
C VAL A 27 -5.63 5.93 -5.02
N THR A 28 -6.15 6.68 -4.05
CA THR A 28 -7.29 7.58 -4.26
C THR A 28 -6.96 8.64 -5.32
N VAL A 29 -7.89 8.82 -6.25
CA VAL A 29 -7.89 9.92 -7.22
C VAL A 29 -8.90 10.96 -6.74
N PRO A 30 -8.45 12.11 -6.19
CA PRO A 30 -9.33 13.21 -5.84
C PRO A 30 -10.03 13.81 -7.07
N LYS A 31 -11.04 14.66 -6.83
CA LYS A 31 -11.79 15.37 -7.88
C LYS A 31 -10.91 16.25 -8.78
N SER A 32 -9.71 16.62 -8.33
CA SER A 32 -8.71 17.32 -9.13
C SER A 32 -8.08 16.47 -10.25
N GLY A 33 -8.37 15.16 -10.28
CA GLY A 33 -7.98 14.24 -11.36
C GLY A 33 -6.58 13.65 -11.23
N LYS A 34 -5.73 14.16 -10.32
CA LYS A 34 -4.37 13.62 -10.09
C LYS A 34 -4.36 12.65 -8.92
N PRO A 35 -3.91 11.39 -9.09
CA PRO A 35 -3.79 10.45 -7.97
C PRO A 35 -2.91 10.99 -6.85
N ASN A 36 -3.25 10.70 -5.59
CA ASN A 36 -2.48 11.12 -4.43
C ASN A 36 -1.01 10.68 -4.49
N GLN A 37 -0.77 9.45 -4.97
CA GLN A 37 0.57 8.95 -5.28
C GLN A 37 0.56 8.21 -6.63
N PRO A 38 1.05 8.85 -7.72
CA PRO A 38 1.02 8.29 -9.07
C PRO A 38 1.68 6.91 -9.18
N ILE A 39 2.79 6.69 -8.47
CA ILE A 39 3.55 5.42 -8.53
C ILE A 39 2.72 4.26 -7.97
N PHE A 40 2.08 4.47 -6.82
CA PHE A 40 1.21 3.46 -6.21
C PHE A 40 -0.05 3.24 -7.05
N TYR A 41 -0.59 4.31 -7.66
CA TYR A 41 -1.74 4.20 -8.56
C TYR A 41 -1.43 3.37 -9.81
N VAL A 42 -0.29 3.61 -10.48
CA VAL A 42 0.14 2.81 -11.64
C VAL A 42 0.34 1.35 -11.24
N TYR A 43 0.97 1.09 -10.10
CA TYR A 43 1.14 -0.26 -9.60
C TYR A 43 -0.20 -0.95 -9.31
N PHE A 44 -1.15 -0.23 -8.72
CA PHE A 44 -2.50 -0.72 -8.45
C PHE A 44 -3.24 -1.10 -9.74
N GLN A 45 -3.22 -0.22 -10.74
CA GLN A 45 -3.82 -0.49 -12.06
C GLN A 45 -3.18 -1.71 -12.74
N ARG A 46 -1.84 -1.82 -12.68
CA ARG A 46 -1.13 -3.00 -13.19
C ARG A 46 -1.58 -4.29 -12.49
N LYS A 47 -1.81 -4.26 -11.17
CA LYS A 47 -2.32 -5.44 -10.45
C LYS A 47 -3.73 -5.81 -10.86
N ILE A 48 -4.58 -4.84 -11.18
CA ILE A 48 -5.91 -5.10 -11.73
C ILE A 48 -5.81 -5.70 -13.14
N SER A 49 -4.94 -5.17 -14.01
CA SER A 49 -4.75 -5.71 -15.37
C SER A 49 -4.17 -7.13 -15.39
N GLU A 50 -3.42 -7.52 -14.35
CA GLU A 50 -2.97 -8.90 -14.11
C GLU A 50 -4.11 -9.84 -13.66
N GLY A 51 -5.36 -9.36 -13.57
CA GLY A 51 -6.53 -10.16 -13.19
C GLY A 51 -6.86 -10.17 -11.69
N LYS A 52 -6.19 -9.35 -10.86
CA LYS A 52 -6.51 -9.27 -9.44
C LYS A 52 -7.75 -8.41 -9.19
N THR A 53 -8.53 -8.77 -8.18
CA THR A 53 -9.61 -7.92 -7.70
C THR A 53 -9.06 -6.64 -7.07
N LYS A 54 -9.87 -5.58 -6.98
CA LYS A 54 -9.48 -4.31 -6.35
C LYS A 54 -8.97 -4.54 -4.91
N SER A 55 -9.65 -5.38 -4.14
CA SER A 55 -9.25 -5.72 -2.76
C SER A 55 -7.89 -6.43 -2.73
N GLN A 56 -7.65 -7.40 -3.63
CA GLN A 56 -6.35 -8.07 -3.73
C GLN A 56 -5.23 -7.11 -4.19
N ALA A 57 -5.53 -6.17 -5.08
CA ALA A 57 -4.59 -5.14 -5.50
C ALA A 57 -4.24 -4.19 -4.34
N LEU A 58 -5.21 -3.82 -3.49
CA LEU A 58 -4.95 -3.08 -2.25
C LEU A 58 -4.05 -3.85 -1.29
N VAL A 59 -4.27 -5.16 -1.09
CA VAL A 59 -3.38 -6.01 -0.29
C VAL A 59 -1.94 -6.00 -0.84
N CYS A 60 -1.77 -5.98 -2.17
CA CYS A 60 -0.44 -5.87 -2.79
C CYS A 60 0.24 -4.52 -2.47
N ILE A 61 -0.53 -3.43 -2.36
CA ILE A 61 -0.03 -2.12 -1.93
C ILE A 61 0.34 -2.17 -0.45
N MET A 62 -0.52 -2.75 0.40
CA MET A 62 -0.26 -2.91 1.84
C MET A 62 1.05 -3.66 2.09
N HIS A 63 1.31 -4.76 1.38
CA HIS A 63 2.58 -5.49 1.50
C HIS A 63 3.80 -4.62 1.17
N ARG A 64 3.68 -3.76 0.15
CA ARG A 64 4.76 -2.85 -0.23
C ARG A 64 4.98 -1.78 0.85
N LEU A 65 3.92 -1.23 1.42
CA LEU A 65 3.98 -0.27 2.53
C LEU A 65 4.63 -0.88 3.77
N VAL A 66 4.23 -2.10 4.15
CA VAL A 66 4.83 -2.83 5.28
C VAL A 66 6.34 -3.02 5.05
N ASN A 67 6.75 -3.44 3.85
CA ASN A 67 8.17 -3.64 3.54
C ASN A 67 8.98 -2.34 3.62
N ILE A 68 8.42 -1.21 3.19
CA ILE A 68 9.07 0.10 3.30
C ILE A 68 9.25 0.48 4.77
N VAL A 69 8.17 0.43 5.57
CA VAL A 69 8.22 0.78 7.00
C VAL A 69 9.16 -0.15 7.75
N TYR A 70 9.11 -1.45 7.47
CA TYR A 70 10.03 -2.42 8.05
C TYR A 70 11.49 -2.13 7.68
N GLY A 71 11.77 -1.81 6.41
CA GLY A 71 13.11 -1.43 5.95
C GLY A 71 13.63 -0.17 6.65
N MET A 72 12.77 0.83 6.82
CA MET A 72 13.11 2.06 7.56
C MET A 72 13.45 1.78 9.02
N MET A 73 12.58 1.03 9.72
CA MET A 73 12.78 0.68 11.13
C MET A 73 14.00 -0.21 11.33
N LYS A 74 14.23 -1.18 10.44
CA LYS A 74 15.35 -2.11 10.53
C LYS A 74 16.70 -1.42 10.32
N ASN A 75 16.77 -0.53 9.32
CA ASN A 75 18.02 0.12 8.94
C ASN A 75 18.20 1.49 9.64
N MET A 76 17.24 1.91 10.47
CA MET A 76 17.22 3.23 11.10
C MET A 76 17.40 4.37 10.07
N THR A 77 16.69 4.25 8.94
CA THR A 77 16.78 5.20 7.83
C THR A 77 15.51 6.04 7.73
N GLU A 78 15.70 7.28 7.30
CA GLU A 78 14.59 8.19 6.99
C GLU A 78 13.74 7.69 5.82
N TYR A 79 12.48 8.14 5.77
CA TYR A 79 11.62 7.88 4.62
C TYR A 79 12.14 8.62 3.39
N ARG A 80 12.34 7.89 2.29
CA ARG A 80 12.68 8.48 0.99
C ARG A 80 11.51 8.29 0.03
N PRO A 81 10.86 9.37 -0.44
CA PRO A 81 9.80 9.24 -1.43
C PRO A 81 10.36 8.62 -2.71
N PHE A 82 9.56 7.80 -3.37
CA PHE A 82 9.93 7.30 -4.68
C PHE A 82 9.93 8.46 -5.67
N VAL A 83 11.11 8.83 -6.17
CA VAL A 83 11.27 9.84 -7.21
C VAL A 83 11.06 9.15 -8.55
N ILE A 84 10.14 9.67 -9.37
CA ILE A 84 10.11 9.33 -10.79
C ILE A 84 11.20 10.18 -11.42
N GLU A 85 12.36 9.59 -11.73
CA GLU A 85 13.30 10.23 -12.63
C GLU A 85 12.62 10.32 -14.00
N ASN A 86 12.23 11.52 -14.43
CA ASN A 86 11.77 11.77 -15.78
C ASN A 86 12.95 11.62 -16.75
N LYS A 87 13.40 10.39 -17.00
CA LYS A 87 14.40 10.10 -18.02
C LYS A 87 13.67 9.82 -19.34
N ALA A 88 13.22 10.90 -19.99
CA ALA A 88 12.87 11.01 -21.42
C ALA A 88 11.78 12.09 -21.62
N ALA A 89 12.19 13.35 -21.78
CA ALA A 89 11.45 14.38 -22.51
C ALA A 89 12.40 15.52 -22.94
N GLU A 90 13.60 15.14 -23.39
CA GLU A 90 14.49 15.97 -24.20
C GLU A 90 15.13 15.02 -25.22
N GLU A 91 14.36 14.67 -26.25
CA GLU A 91 14.81 14.19 -27.57
C GLU A 91 13.63 14.28 -28.55
#